data_AF-A0A8J4AUU1-F1
#
_entry.id   AF-A0A8J4AUU1-F1
#
_cell.length_a   1.000
_cell.length_b   1.000
_cell.length_c   1.000
_cell.angle_alpha   90.00
_cell.angle_beta   90.00
_cell.angle_gamma   90.00
#
_symmetry.space_group_name_H-M   'P 1'
#
loop_
_entity.id
_entity.type
_entity.pdbx_description
1 polymer ?
#
loop_
_entity_poly.entity_id
_entity_poly.type
_entity_poly.pdbx_seq_one_letter_code
_entity_poly.pdbx_strand_id
1 'polypeptide(L)'
;MAAAAASTQLKYQSGFGNEFSSEALPGALPEGQNNPKTCPYGLYAEQLSGTHFTAPRVANRRSWLYRIRPSVTHEPFHPVNFPNESLTADFTAGTVTPNQLRWRPFPVPPEPVDWVRGLFTLCGAGRASTKEGFAVHVYAANQSMDNSALANADGDFLIVPQQGALRLKTEFGLLDVAPGEIAVIPRGVRFAVVLHNGAARGYVLEVFQGHFALPDLGPIGANGLANPRDFLHPVAWYEDIEGLSYSVLHKLEGHLFVAAQSFSPFNVVAWHGNYVPYKYDLARFCPMNAVAFDHPDPSIFTVLTVPSYTQGAPPTADFVIFPPRWLVAEHTFRPPYYHRNCASEFMGLIKGQYEAKQDGGFLPGGASLHLCMTPHGPDTATFERAAGMADLGAAEGPAHLGHETLAFMFETTAIPRITPAALSCPCVDRDYYKCWVGLKSHFDPTSGPNMTSHPKIQEAGAAKATGSTAAADGTASAGNGSLLSG
;
A
#
# COMPACT_ATOMS: atom_id res chain seq x y z
N MET A 1 -31.29 -23.98 -18.51
CA MET A 1 -30.69 -23.14 -19.56
C MET A 1 -30.49 -21.75 -18.98
N ALA A 2 -29.27 -21.48 -18.50
CA ALA A 2 -28.91 -20.18 -17.95
C ALA A 2 -28.66 -19.23 -19.13
N ALA A 3 -29.54 -18.25 -19.32
CA ALA A 3 -29.26 -17.15 -20.22
C ALA A 3 -28.01 -16.43 -19.69
N ALA A 4 -26.94 -16.44 -20.48
CA ALA A 4 -25.80 -15.57 -20.28
C ALA A 4 -26.32 -14.14 -20.28
N ALA A 5 -26.47 -13.54 -19.09
CA ALA A 5 -26.72 -12.12 -18.96
C ALA A 5 -25.52 -11.43 -19.60
N ALA A 6 -25.72 -10.81 -20.77
CA ALA A 6 -24.75 -9.93 -21.37
C ALA A 6 -24.28 -8.95 -20.30
N SER A 7 -22.99 -8.97 -19.94
CA SER A 7 -22.47 -8.08 -18.90
C SER A 7 -22.59 -6.65 -19.42
N THR A 8 -23.60 -5.94 -18.92
CA THR A 8 -23.70 -4.50 -19.16
C THR A 8 -22.47 -3.86 -18.52
N GLN A 9 -21.67 -3.19 -19.33
CA GLN A 9 -20.49 -2.47 -18.86
C GLN A 9 -20.92 -1.44 -17.82
N LEU A 10 -20.32 -1.50 -16.62
CA LEU A 10 -20.61 -0.55 -15.55
C LEU A 10 -20.21 0.87 -15.98
N LYS A 11 -21.03 1.85 -15.59
CA LYS A 11 -20.75 3.27 -15.79
C LYS A 11 -20.09 3.85 -14.54
N TYR A 12 -19.24 4.85 -14.75
CA TYR A 12 -18.50 5.53 -13.69
C TYR A 12 -18.52 7.05 -13.88
N GLN A 13 -18.37 7.78 -12.78
CA GLN A 13 -18.03 9.21 -12.79
C GLN A 13 -16.51 9.35 -12.63
N SER A 14 -15.89 10.37 -13.23
CA SER A 14 -14.44 10.56 -13.17
C SER A 14 -14.03 11.82 -12.42
N GLY A 15 -12.87 11.78 -11.78
CA GLY A 15 -12.21 12.94 -11.17
C GLY A 15 -11.94 12.80 -9.68
N PHE A 16 -10.69 12.54 -9.32
CA PHE A 16 -10.25 12.43 -7.93
C PHE A 16 -10.60 13.69 -7.12
N GLY A 17 -11.30 13.50 -6.00
CA GLY A 17 -11.62 14.58 -5.05
C GLY A 17 -12.79 15.49 -5.44
N ASN A 18 -13.52 15.18 -6.51
CA ASN A 18 -14.73 15.92 -6.90
C ASN A 18 -15.82 15.84 -5.82
N GLU A 19 -16.74 16.82 -5.86
CA GLU A 19 -18.07 16.70 -5.26
C GLU A 19 -19.01 16.12 -6.32
N PHE A 20 -19.33 14.83 -6.18
CA PHE A 20 -20.17 14.10 -7.13
C PHE A 20 -21.64 14.12 -6.73
N SER A 21 -22.50 13.86 -7.70
CA SER A 21 -23.93 13.63 -7.51
C SER A 21 -24.35 12.44 -8.37
N SER A 22 -25.04 11.46 -7.80
CA SER A 22 -25.51 10.29 -8.52
C SER A 22 -26.89 9.85 -8.04
N GLU A 23 -27.76 9.50 -8.98
CA GLU A 23 -29.09 8.98 -8.69
C GLU A 23 -29.42 7.79 -9.59
N ALA A 24 -29.96 6.72 -8.99
CA ALA A 24 -30.46 5.55 -9.72
C ALA A 24 -31.89 5.75 -10.23
N LEU A 25 -32.65 6.64 -9.57
CA LEU A 25 -33.99 7.07 -9.97
C LEU A 25 -34.00 8.60 -10.20
N PRO A 26 -34.62 9.10 -11.28
CA PRO A 26 -34.61 10.54 -11.60
C PRO A 26 -35.22 11.40 -10.48
N GLY A 27 -34.51 12.44 -10.04
CA GLY A 27 -35.00 13.34 -8.98
C GLY A 27 -35.01 12.72 -7.58
N ALA A 28 -34.21 11.68 -7.35
CA ALA A 28 -34.06 11.08 -6.02
C ALA A 28 -33.20 11.94 -5.09
N LEU A 29 -32.32 12.78 -5.64
CA LEU A 29 -31.62 13.83 -4.89
C LEU A 29 -32.58 14.99 -4.57
N PRO A 30 -32.67 15.44 -3.31
CA PRO A 30 -33.42 16.65 -2.99
C PRO A 30 -32.76 17.90 -3.60
N GLU A 31 -33.57 18.78 -4.16
CA GLU A 31 -33.11 20.01 -4.80
C GLU A 31 -32.86 21.11 -3.75
N GLY A 32 -31.70 21.78 -3.82
CA GLY A 32 -31.36 22.96 -3.02
C GLY A 32 -31.10 22.73 -1.52
N GLN A 33 -31.20 21.50 -1.01
CA GLN A 33 -30.98 21.17 0.40
C GLN A 33 -30.62 19.70 0.63
N ASN A 34 -29.99 19.37 1.77
CA ASN A 34 -29.62 17.98 2.09
C ASN A 34 -30.64 17.25 2.98
N ASN A 35 -31.41 17.99 3.80
CA ASN A 35 -32.29 17.44 4.84
C ASN A 35 -33.73 17.94 4.66
N PRO A 36 -34.46 17.48 3.62
CA PRO A 36 -35.87 17.81 3.47
C PRO A 36 -36.73 17.18 4.56
N LYS A 37 -37.86 17.82 4.88
CA LYS A 37 -38.87 17.24 5.79
C LYS A 37 -39.36 15.88 5.27
N THR A 38 -39.44 15.73 3.95
CA THR A 38 -39.80 14.49 3.26
C THR A 38 -38.87 14.34 2.07
N CYS A 39 -38.02 13.32 2.07
CA CYS A 39 -37.14 13.06 0.92
C CYS A 39 -37.98 12.58 -0.28
N PRO A 40 -37.51 12.84 -1.52
CA PRO A 40 -38.03 12.16 -2.69
C PRO A 40 -38.11 10.65 -2.49
N TYR A 41 -39.14 10.02 -3.07
CA TYR A 41 -39.41 8.58 -2.95
C TYR A 41 -39.60 8.06 -1.50
N GLY A 42 -39.76 8.94 -0.50
CA GLY A 42 -39.87 8.53 0.90
C GLY A 42 -38.56 7.99 1.49
N LEU A 43 -37.41 8.33 0.89
CA LEU A 43 -36.08 7.90 1.34
C LEU A 43 -35.70 8.52 2.69
N TYR A 44 -34.69 7.95 3.33
CA TYR A 44 -34.01 8.51 4.50
C TYR A 44 -32.73 9.22 4.06
N ALA A 45 -32.54 10.47 4.51
CA ALA A 45 -31.27 11.17 4.38
C ALA A 45 -30.32 10.71 5.50
N GLU A 46 -29.12 10.27 5.12
CA GLU A 46 -28.07 9.83 6.04
C GLU A 46 -26.74 10.46 5.60
N GLN A 47 -25.97 11.02 6.53
CA GLN A 47 -24.67 11.59 6.22
C GLN A 47 -23.56 10.67 6.71
N LEU A 48 -22.69 10.25 5.80
CA LEU A 48 -21.42 9.61 6.12
C LEU A 48 -20.33 10.67 6.18
N SER A 49 -19.76 10.89 7.37
CA SER A 49 -18.70 11.87 7.61
C SER A 49 -17.35 11.17 7.69
N GLY A 50 -16.50 11.34 6.68
CA GLY A 50 -15.15 10.79 6.63
C GLY A 50 -14.14 11.57 7.47
N THR A 51 -14.40 12.87 7.67
CA THR A 51 -13.58 13.76 8.50
C THR A 51 -14.40 14.45 9.59
N HIS A 52 -13.72 15.06 10.56
CA HIS A 52 -14.34 16.00 11.49
C HIS A 52 -15.04 17.15 10.75
N PHE A 53 -16.18 17.62 11.27
CA PHE A 53 -16.99 18.67 10.63
C PHE A 53 -16.23 19.96 10.35
N THR A 54 -15.27 20.31 11.21
CA THR A 54 -14.47 21.54 11.12
C THR A 54 -13.19 21.38 10.29
N ALA A 55 -12.97 20.22 9.63
CA ALA A 55 -11.86 20.06 8.72
C ALA A 55 -11.90 21.15 7.62
N PRO A 56 -10.76 21.75 7.23
CA PRO A 56 -10.71 22.72 6.15
C PRO A 56 -11.37 22.15 4.90
N ARG A 57 -12.09 22.97 4.12
CA ARG A 57 -12.90 22.50 2.98
C ARG A 57 -12.14 21.58 2.01
N VAL A 58 -10.87 21.87 1.75
CA VAL A 58 -9.99 21.06 0.88
C VAL A 58 -9.75 19.64 1.40
N ALA A 59 -9.74 19.47 2.73
CA ALA A 59 -9.55 18.20 3.41
C ALA A 59 -10.86 17.57 3.90
N ASN A 60 -11.96 18.33 3.93
CA ASN A 60 -13.24 17.84 4.43
C ASN A 60 -13.80 16.76 3.51
N ARG A 61 -14.15 15.60 4.06
CA ARG A 61 -14.73 14.46 3.34
C ARG A 61 -16.07 14.07 3.95
N ARG A 62 -17.13 14.14 3.14
CA ARG A 62 -18.49 13.73 3.53
C ARG A 62 -19.36 13.40 2.32
N SER A 63 -20.29 12.48 2.53
CA SER A 63 -21.31 12.12 1.56
C SER A 63 -22.69 12.03 2.19
N TRP A 64 -23.70 12.50 1.47
CA TRP A 64 -25.11 12.34 1.78
C TRP A 64 -25.67 11.16 0.99
N LEU A 65 -26.34 10.25 1.68
CA LEU A 65 -26.94 9.04 1.16
C LEU A 65 -28.47 9.15 1.33
N TYR A 66 -29.21 8.91 0.25
CA TYR A 66 -30.67 8.84 0.26
C TYR A 66 -31.06 7.38 0.05
N ARG A 67 -31.44 6.73 1.16
CA ARG A 67 -31.53 5.27 1.27
C ARG A 67 -32.90 4.79 1.73
N ILE A 68 -33.24 3.55 1.38
CA ILE A 68 -34.56 2.96 1.65
C ILE A 68 -34.77 2.70 3.14
N ARG A 69 -33.74 2.18 3.83
CA ARG A 69 -33.72 1.98 5.28
C ARG A 69 -32.39 2.49 5.84
N PRO A 70 -32.39 3.26 6.95
CA PRO A 70 -31.19 3.87 7.50
C PRO A 70 -30.23 2.82 8.09
N SER A 71 -28.93 3.11 8.13
CA SER A 71 -27.88 2.18 8.60
C SER A 71 -28.04 1.74 10.06
N VAL A 72 -28.79 2.50 10.87
CA VAL A 72 -29.03 2.23 12.29
C VAL A 72 -29.97 1.04 12.54
N THR A 73 -30.73 0.59 11.53
CA THR A 73 -31.66 -0.54 11.69
C THR A 73 -30.93 -1.87 11.55
N HIS A 74 -30.41 -2.39 12.66
CA HIS A 74 -29.77 -3.70 12.77
C HIS A 74 -29.92 -4.25 14.20
N GLU A 75 -29.70 -5.55 14.39
CA GLU A 75 -29.56 -6.16 15.72
C GLU A 75 -28.26 -5.72 16.41
N PRO A 76 -28.13 -5.85 17.74
CA PRO A 76 -26.87 -5.57 18.42
C PRO A 76 -25.68 -6.33 17.82
N PHE A 77 -24.52 -5.69 17.76
CA PHE A 77 -23.28 -6.33 17.31
C PHE A 77 -22.78 -7.33 18.35
N HIS A 78 -22.34 -8.49 17.89
CA HIS A 78 -21.72 -9.54 18.71
C HIS A 78 -20.32 -9.87 18.17
N PRO A 79 -19.34 -10.15 19.04
CA PRO A 79 -17.99 -10.52 18.59
C PRO A 79 -18.04 -11.81 17.77
N VAL A 80 -17.24 -11.86 16.71
CA VAL A 80 -17.01 -13.08 15.92
C VAL A 80 -15.51 -13.31 15.81
N ASN A 81 -15.09 -14.54 16.05
CA ASN A 81 -13.69 -14.95 15.88
C ASN A 81 -13.62 -15.91 14.70
N PHE A 82 -12.78 -15.61 13.72
CA PHE A 82 -12.55 -16.57 12.65
C PHE A 82 -11.50 -17.60 13.06
N PRO A 83 -11.66 -18.88 12.66
CA PRO A 83 -10.57 -19.85 12.80
C PRO A 83 -9.32 -19.33 12.08
N ASN A 84 -8.17 -19.34 12.75
CA ASN A 84 -6.89 -18.82 12.23
C ASN A 84 -6.86 -17.31 11.95
N GLU A 85 -7.71 -16.53 12.63
CA GLU A 85 -7.70 -15.07 12.54
C GLU A 85 -6.30 -14.51 12.82
N SER A 86 -5.78 -13.77 11.84
CA SER A 86 -4.50 -13.07 11.93
C SER A 86 -4.69 -11.55 11.84
N LEU A 87 -5.95 -11.10 11.83
CA LEU A 87 -6.29 -9.69 11.83
C LEU A 87 -5.82 -9.05 13.12
N THR A 88 -5.08 -7.96 12.99
CA THR A 88 -4.71 -7.10 14.10
C THR A 88 -4.68 -5.66 13.63
N ALA A 89 -4.99 -4.75 14.55
CA ALA A 89 -4.83 -3.32 14.37
C ALA A 89 -4.11 -2.66 15.55
N ASP A 90 -3.45 -3.44 16.42
CA ASP A 90 -2.47 -2.95 17.39
C ASP A 90 -1.16 -3.73 17.21
N PHE A 91 -0.13 -3.02 16.79
CA PHE A 91 1.15 -3.62 16.46
C PHE A 91 2.15 -3.61 17.62
N THR A 92 1.80 -3.12 18.81
CA THR A 92 2.75 -3.01 19.94
C THR A 92 3.37 -4.34 20.37
N ALA A 93 2.63 -5.44 20.27
CA ALA A 93 3.12 -6.80 20.56
C ALA A 93 3.77 -7.49 19.35
N GLY A 94 3.84 -6.84 18.19
CA GLY A 94 4.43 -7.41 16.99
C GLY A 94 5.96 -7.58 17.09
N THR A 95 6.47 -8.53 16.30
CA THR A 95 7.89 -8.90 16.27
C THR A 95 8.72 -7.89 15.47
N VAL A 96 9.95 -7.66 15.91
CA VAL A 96 10.97 -6.90 15.18
C VAL A 96 12.09 -7.82 14.75
N THR A 97 12.65 -7.58 13.56
CA THR A 97 13.85 -8.26 13.05
C THR A 97 14.54 -7.33 12.08
N PRO A 98 15.88 -7.24 12.03
CA PRO A 98 16.57 -6.43 11.02
C PRO A 98 16.73 -7.16 9.67
N ASN A 99 16.42 -8.46 9.62
CA ASN A 99 16.62 -9.29 8.44
C ASN A 99 15.67 -8.90 7.30
N GLN A 100 16.15 -8.95 6.06
CA GLN A 100 15.24 -8.83 4.90
C GLN A 100 14.28 -10.03 4.90
N LEU A 101 12.99 -9.77 4.65
CA LEU A 101 11.98 -10.82 4.54
C LEU A 101 11.47 -10.93 3.11
N ARG A 102 11.20 -12.15 2.67
CA ARG A 102 10.55 -12.45 1.39
C ARG A 102 9.53 -13.57 1.61
N TRP A 103 8.34 -13.40 1.05
CA TRP A 103 7.29 -14.41 1.01
C TRP A 103 7.06 -14.83 -0.44
N ARG A 104 7.00 -16.14 -0.65
CA ARG A 104 6.47 -16.76 -1.87
C ARG A 104 4.97 -16.46 -2.00
N PRO A 105 4.36 -16.69 -3.18
CA PRO A 105 2.94 -16.44 -3.38
C PRO A 105 2.06 -17.15 -2.35
N PHE A 106 1.14 -16.40 -1.73
CA PHE A 106 0.23 -16.95 -0.75
C PHE A 106 -0.77 -17.90 -1.42
N PRO A 107 -0.98 -19.12 -0.90
CA PRO A 107 -1.89 -20.08 -1.51
C PRO A 107 -3.34 -19.64 -1.36
N VAL A 108 -4.17 -19.94 -2.37
CA VAL A 108 -5.63 -19.89 -2.20
C VAL A 108 -6.04 -21.08 -1.35
N PRO A 109 -6.81 -20.89 -0.26
CA PRO A 109 -7.24 -21.98 0.60
C PRO A 109 -8.09 -23.00 -0.18
N PRO A 110 -7.99 -24.30 0.12
CA PRO A 110 -8.86 -25.32 -0.47
C PRO A 110 -10.29 -25.31 0.12
N GLU A 111 -10.46 -24.84 1.36
CA GLU A 111 -11.76 -24.71 2.02
C GLU A 111 -12.49 -23.42 1.66
N PRO A 112 -13.84 -23.35 1.75
CA PRO A 112 -14.59 -22.14 1.43
C PRO A 112 -14.26 -20.95 2.34
N VAL A 113 -13.68 -19.91 1.75
CA VAL A 113 -13.20 -18.68 2.39
C VAL A 113 -13.59 -17.48 1.55
N ASP A 114 -14.38 -16.57 2.14
CA ASP A 114 -14.70 -15.28 1.56
C ASP A 114 -13.55 -14.26 1.74
N TRP A 115 -13.71 -13.07 1.15
CA TRP A 115 -12.66 -12.05 1.17
C TRP A 115 -12.26 -11.59 2.58
N VAL A 116 -13.21 -11.45 3.51
CA VAL A 116 -12.93 -10.97 4.88
C VAL A 116 -12.20 -12.06 5.67
N ARG A 117 -12.67 -13.30 5.57
CA ARG A 117 -12.05 -14.46 6.22
C ARG A 117 -10.67 -14.78 5.61
N GLY A 118 -10.45 -14.39 4.36
CA GLY A 118 -9.20 -14.58 3.65
C GLY A 118 -8.14 -13.51 3.93
N LEU A 119 -8.45 -12.46 4.70
CA LEU A 119 -7.48 -11.44 5.08
C LEU A 119 -6.43 -12.00 6.05
N PHE A 120 -5.17 -11.71 5.74
CA PHE A 120 -4.01 -12.12 6.51
C PHE A 120 -3.08 -10.93 6.77
N THR A 121 -3.01 -10.46 8.02
CA THR A 121 -2.17 -9.30 8.39
C THR A 121 -0.71 -9.72 8.46
N LEU A 122 0.12 -9.13 7.61
CA LEU A 122 1.55 -9.38 7.56
C LEU A 122 2.31 -8.56 8.60
N CYS A 123 2.11 -7.26 8.57
CA CYS A 123 2.83 -6.32 9.40
C CYS A 123 2.08 -4.98 9.47
N GLY A 124 2.53 -4.10 10.35
CA GLY A 124 1.99 -2.75 10.47
C GLY A 124 2.66 -1.98 11.58
N ALA A 125 2.23 -0.74 11.78
CA ALA A 125 2.73 0.12 12.84
C ALA A 125 1.59 0.94 13.44
N GLY A 126 1.76 1.35 14.70
CA GLY A 126 0.74 2.13 15.42
C GLY A 126 -0.45 1.28 15.86
N ARG A 127 -1.60 1.94 16.04
CA ARG A 127 -2.85 1.30 16.43
C ARG A 127 -4.07 2.04 15.91
N ALA A 128 -5.10 1.30 15.51
CA ALA A 128 -6.33 1.88 14.99
C ALA A 128 -7.08 2.73 16.03
N SER A 129 -6.99 2.39 17.33
CA SER A 129 -7.69 3.09 18.42
C SER A 129 -7.23 4.54 18.61
N THR A 130 -5.97 4.85 18.27
CA THR A 130 -5.44 6.23 18.25
C THR A 130 -5.49 6.85 16.84
N LYS A 131 -5.99 6.12 15.84
CA LYS A 131 -6.00 6.51 14.42
C LYS A 131 -4.61 6.85 13.88
N GLU A 132 -3.61 6.08 14.31
CA GLU A 132 -2.20 6.28 13.96
C GLU A 132 -1.62 5.03 13.30
N GLY A 133 -0.96 5.23 12.17
CA GLY A 133 -0.24 4.17 11.47
C GLY A 133 -1.08 3.43 10.44
N PHE A 134 -0.72 2.16 10.21
CA PHE A 134 -1.19 1.37 9.09
C PHE A 134 -1.04 -0.13 9.35
N ALA A 135 -1.70 -0.95 8.54
CA ALA A 135 -1.52 -2.38 8.43
C ALA A 135 -1.37 -2.80 6.96
N VAL A 136 -0.54 -3.80 6.71
CA VAL A 136 -0.40 -4.46 5.41
C VAL A 136 -0.97 -5.86 5.51
N HIS A 137 -1.95 -6.14 4.67
CA HIS A 137 -2.58 -7.44 4.56
C HIS A 137 -2.34 -8.04 3.18
N VAL A 138 -2.42 -9.36 3.11
CA VAL A 138 -2.73 -10.07 1.87
C VAL A 138 -4.10 -10.71 2.02
N TYR A 139 -4.80 -10.93 0.92
CA TYR A 139 -6.04 -11.70 0.93
C TYR A 139 -5.94 -12.87 -0.04
N ALA A 140 -6.55 -14.00 0.32
CA ALA A 140 -6.78 -15.12 -0.58
C ALA A 140 -8.17 -15.71 -0.30
N ALA A 141 -9.04 -15.74 -1.31
CA ALA A 141 -10.43 -16.13 -1.17
C ALA A 141 -10.88 -16.98 -2.36
N ASN A 142 -11.85 -17.86 -2.13
CA ASN A 142 -12.45 -18.73 -3.14
C ASN A 142 -13.99 -18.75 -3.08
N GLN A 143 -14.58 -17.86 -2.29
CA GLN A 143 -16.02 -17.69 -2.17
C GLN A 143 -16.38 -16.19 -2.21
N SER A 144 -17.48 -15.86 -2.87
CA SER A 144 -18.07 -14.52 -2.80
C SER A 144 -18.66 -14.26 -1.42
N MET A 145 -18.73 -12.99 -1.02
CA MET A 145 -19.50 -12.57 0.14
C MET A 145 -20.99 -12.58 -0.21
N ASP A 146 -21.67 -13.68 0.14
CA ASP A 146 -23.12 -13.83 -0.05
C ASP A 146 -23.87 -13.38 1.20
N ASN A 147 -24.84 -12.49 1.03
CA ASN A 147 -25.66 -11.93 2.12
C ASN A 147 -24.84 -11.38 3.30
N SER A 148 -23.62 -10.91 3.02
CA SER A 148 -22.76 -10.28 4.01
C SER A 148 -21.99 -9.09 3.45
N ALA A 149 -21.72 -8.11 4.31
CA ALA A 149 -20.91 -6.93 4.01
C ALA A 149 -19.93 -6.67 5.14
N LEU A 150 -18.84 -5.97 4.83
CA LEU A 150 -17.90 -5.43 5.80
C LEU A 150 -18.05 -3.90 5.87
N ALA A 151 -18.08 -3.36 7.08
CA ALA A 151 -17.76 -1.97 7.38
C ALA A 151 -16.48 -1.92 8.20
N ASN A 152 -15.45 -1.23 7.70
CA ASN A 152 -14.21 -1.06 8.43
C ASN A 152 -14.19 0.28 9.19
N ALA A 153 -14.26 0.26 10.52
CA ALA A 153 -14.13 1.46 11.33
C ALA A 153 -12.68 1.86 11.59
N ASP A 154 -11.72 1.00 11.27
CA ASP A 154 -10.31 1.21 11.61
C ASP A 154 -9.54 2.04 10.60
N GLY A 155 -9.96 2.10 9.35
CA GLY A 155 -9.21 2.84 8.34
C GLY A 155 -9.77 2.75 6.92
N ASP A 156 -9.06 3.41 6.01
CA ASP A 156 -9.29 3.27 4.57
C ASP A 156 -8.53 2.04 4.07
N PHE A 157 -9.14 1.26 3.18
CA PHE A 157 -8.46 0.18 2.46
C PHE A 157 -8.07 0.60 1.06
N LEU A 158 -6.79 0.44 0.71
CA LEU A 158 -6.31 0.36 -0.67
C LEU A 158 -6.15 -1.11 -1.04
N ILE A 159 -6.99 -1.60 -1.96
CA ILE A 159 -7.03 -2.98 -2.44
C ILE A 159 -6.30 -3.07 -3.78
N VAL A 160 -5.35 -4.01 -3.87
CA VAL A 160 -4.51 -4.24 -5.05
C VAL A 160 -4.66 -5.71 -5.50
N PRO A 161 -5.60 -6.00 -6.44
CA PRO A 161 -5.76 -7.35 -6.98
C PRO A 161 -4.54 -7.86 -7.75
N GLN A 162 -4.20 -9.12 -7.51
CA GLN A 162 -3.10 -9.82 -8.18
C GLN A 162 -3.61 -10.96 -9.05
N GLN A 163 -4.51 -11.78 -8.51
CA GLN A 163 -5.18 -12.87 -9.20
C GLN A 163 -6.69 -12.72 -9.01
N GLY A 164 -7.46 -12.91 -10.09
CA GLY A 164 -8.92 -12.84 -10.06
C GLY A 164 -9.45 -11.42 -10.00
N ALA A 165 -10.41 -11.10 -10.89
CA ALA A 165 -11.11 -9.83 -10.83
C ALA A 165 -12.16 -9.85 -9.72
N LEU A 166 -12.33 -8.71 -9.05
CA LEU A 166 -13.30 -8.50 -7.99
C LEU A 166 -14.44 -7.63 -8.51
N ARG A 167 -15.66 -7.87 -8.02
CA ARG A 167 -16.71 -6.88 -7.99
C ARG A 167 -16.93 -6.43 -6.55
N LEU A 168 -16.72 -5.15 -6.30
CA LEU A 168 -17.00 -4.50 -5.02
C LEU A 168 -18.42 -3.92 -5.09
N LYS A 169 -19.37 -4.54 -4.38
CA LYS A 169 -20.68 -3.94 -4.10
C LYS A 169 -20.49 -2.96 -2.96
N THR A 170 -20.78 -1.68 -3.17
CA THR A 170 -20.65 -0.65 -2.13
C THR A 170 -21.97 0.09 -1.95
N GLU A 171 -22.11 0.84 -0.86
CA GLU A 171 -23.25 1.76 -0.67
C GLU A 171 -23.36 2.83 -1.76
N PHE A 172 -22.30 3.08 -2.53
CA PHE A 172 -22.27 4.09 -3.59
C PHE A 172 -22.52 3.51 -4.98
N GLY A 173 -22.55 2.18 -5.09
CA GLY A 173 -22.71 1.44 -6.34
C GLY A 173 -21.64 0.37 -6.55
N LEU A 174 -21.49 -0.05 -7.81
CA LEU A 174 -20.68 -1.22 -8.17
C LEU A 174 -19.33 -0.81 -8.79
N LEU A 175 -18.24 -1.42 -8.34
CA LEU A 175 -16.91 -1.31 -8.94
C LEU A 175 -16.42 -2.69 -9.37
N ASP A 176 -16.11 -2.89 -10.65
CA ASP A 176 -15.32 -4.05 -11.09
C ASP A 176 -13.84 -3.66 -11.03
N VAL A 177 -12.97 -4.51 -10.47
CA VAL A 177 -11.55 -4.21 -10.25
C VAL A 177 -10.73 -5.44 -10.64
N ALA A 178 -9.99 -5.35 -11.73
CA ALA A 178 -9.13 -6.42 -12.24
C ALA A 178 -7.68 -6.27 -11.76
N PRO A 179 -6.85 -7.34 -11.80
CA PRO A 179 -5.41 -7.19 -11.63
C PRO A 179 -4.81 -6.17 -12.61
N GLY A 180 -4.03 -5.23 -12.10
CA GLY A 180 -3.56 -4.04 -12.83
C GLY A 180 -4.38 -2.78 -12.55
N GLU A 181 -5.53 -2.92 -11.88
CA GLU A 181 -6.28 -1.81 -11.30
C GLU A 181 -6.14 -1.84 -9.77
N ILE A 182 -6.44 -0.73 -9.12
CA ILE A 182 -6.58 -0.62 -7.66
C ILE A 182 -7.97 -0.10 -7.32
N ALA A 183 -8.39 -0.31 -6.07
CA ALA A 183 -9.56 0.35 -5.52
C ALA A 183 -9.33 0.83 -4.10
N VAL A 184 -9.96 1.95 -3.74
CA VAL A 184 -9.98 2.46 -2.37
C VAL A 184 -11.40 2.41 -1.83
N ILE A 185 -11.55 1.78 -0.67
CA ILE A 185 -12.78 1.78 0.12
C ILE A 185 -12.55 2.65 1.37
N PRO A 186 -13.23 3.80 1.47
CA PRO A 186 -13.08 4.66 2.63
C PRO A 186 -13.62 4.05 3.91
N ARG A 187 -13.03 4.43 5.05
CA ARG A 187 -13.45 4.04 6.40
C ARG A 187 -14.96 4.21 6.58
N GLY A 188 -15.60 3.17 7.10
CA GLY A 188 -17.02 3.12 7.42
C GLY A 188 -17.95 2.77 6.25
N VAL A 189 -17.49 2.83 5.00
CA VAL A 189 -18.31 2.42 3.85
C VAL A 189 -18.54 0.92 3.91
N ARG A 190 -19.81 0.49 3.85
CA ARG A 190 -20.18 -0.92 3.74
C ARG A 190 -19.90 -1.42 2.34
N PHE A 191 -19.22 -2.55 2.23
CA PHE A 191 -18.99 -3.21 0.95
C PHE A 191 -18.98 -4.74 1.06
N ALA A 192 -19.26 -5.40 -0.06
CA ALA A 192 -19.16 -6.85 -0.22
C ALA A 192 -18.33 -7.17 -1.46
N VAL A 193 -17.57 -8.25 -1.40
CA VAL A 193 -16.68 -8.68 -2.48
C VAL A 193 -17.27 -9.90 -3.18
N VAL A 194 -17.52 -9.77 -4.48
CA VAL A 194 -17.96 -10.86 -5.36
C VAL A 194 -16.79 -11.24 -6.27
N LEU A 195 -16.51 -12.54 -6.38
CA LEU A 195 -15.40 -13.05 -7.19
C LEU A 195 -15.88 -13.39 -8.61
N HIS A 196 -15.26 -12.82 -9.64
CA HIS A 196 -15.67 -13.11 -11.03
C HIS A 196 -15.27 -14.51 -11.50
N ASN A 197 -14.11 -15.02 -11.05
CA ASN A 197 -13.51 -16.27 -11.55
C ASN A 197 -13.24 -17.29 -10.43
N GLY A 198 -14.13 -17.36 -9.44
CA GLY A 198 -14.10 -18.38 -8.38
C GLY A 198 -13.04 -18.18 -7.30
N ALA A 199 -11.83 -17.70 -7.63
CA ALA A 199 -10.78 -17.41 -6.65
C ALA A 199 -10.12 -16.06 -6.92
N ALA A 200 -9.70 -15.39 -5.85
CA ALA A 200 -8.95 -14.15 -5.91
C ALA A 200 -7.85 -14.09 -4.85
N ARG A 201 -6.76 -13.40 -5.20
CA ARG A 201 -5.65 -13.07 -4.29
C ARG A 201 -5.15 -11.66 -4.58
N GLY A 202 -4.69 -10.97 -3.56
CA GLY A 202 -4.07 -9.66 -3.70
C GLY A 202 -3.56 -9.11 -2.38
N TYR A 203 -3.36 -7.81 -2.36
CA TYR A 203 -2.76 -7.08 -1.26
C TYR A 203 -3.71 -5.99 -0.78
N VAL A 204 -3.58 -5.60 0.48
CA VAL A 204 -4.32 -4.47 1.05
C VAL A 204 -3.38 -3.63 1.90
N LEU A 205 -3.33 -2.34 1.65
CA LEU A 205 -2.81 -1.35 2.59
C LEU A 205 -4.01 -0.75 3.32
N GLU A 206 -4.07 -0.96 4.63
CA GLU A 206 -5.04 -0.33 5.52
C GLU A 206 -4.37 0.84 6.24
N VAL A 207 -4.90 2.04 6.12
CA VAL A 207 -4.36 3.22 6.82
C VAL A 207 -5.33 3.69 7.90
N PHE A 208 -4.84 3.77 9.14
CA PHE A 208 -5.64 4.21 10.29
C PHE A 208 -5.72 5.74 10.37
N GLN A 209 -4.71 6.39 9.80
CA GLN A 209 -4.50 7.83 9.77
C GLN A 209 -4.88 8.44 8.42
N GLY A 210 -5.60 9.56 8.44
CA GLY A 210 -5.90 10.34 7.25
C GLY A 210 -6.67 9.57 6.18
N HIS A 211 -6.49 9.99 4.94
CA HIS A 211 -7.04 9.38 3.73
C HIS A 211 -5.97 9.42 2.63
N PHE A 212 -6.11 8.56 1.63
CA PHE A 212 -5.28 8.62 0.43
C PHE A 212 -5.48 9.95 -0.32
N ALA A 213 -4.40 10.50 -0.84
CA ALA A 213 -4.35 11.72 -1.65
C ALA A 213 -3.43 11.51 -2.85
N LEU A 214 -3.56 12.37 -3.86
CA LEU A 214 -2.55 12.47 -4.92
C LEU A 214 -1.30 13.18 -4.36
N PRO A 215 -0.08 12.78 -4.78
CA PRO A 215 1.13 13.46 -4.33
C PRO A 215 1.20 14.88 -4.89
N ASP A 216 1.84 15.79 -4.15
CA ASP A 216 2.25 17.08 -4.69
C ASP A 216 3.26 16.84 -5.82
N LEU A 217 2.98 17.38 -7.01
CA LEU A 217 3.78 17.14 -8.22
C LEU A 217 5.12 17.89 -8.24
N GLY A 218 5.27 18.92 -7.40
CA GLY A 218 6.47 19.74 -7.36
C GLY A 218 6.88 20.22 -8.77
N PRO A 219 8.16 20.06 -9.17
CA PRO A 219 8.64 20.46 -10.49
C PRO A 219 8.00 19.75 -11.70
N ILE A 220 7.30 18.63 -11.51
CA ILE A 220 6.54 17.97 -12.59
C ILE A 220 5.42 18.93 -13.09
N GLY A 221 4.91 19.79 -12.22
CA GLY A 221 3.97 20.84 -12.56
C GLY A 221 2.51 20.45 -12.32
N ALA A 222 1.66 20.63 -13.33
CA ALA A 222 0.21 20.50 -13.17
C ALA A 222 -0.38 19.20 -13.75
N ASN A 223 0.44 18.35 -14.38
CA ASN A 223 -0.01 17.12 -15.04
C ASN A 223 1.10 16.05 -14.97
N GLY A 224 0.72 14.78 -14.86
CA GLY A 224 1.67 13.68 -14.76
C GLY A 224 1.30 12.70 -13.65
N LEU A 225 2.07 11.61 -13.54
CA LEU A 225 1.82 10.54 -12.58
C LEU A 225 0.40 9.96 -12.74
N ALA A 226 -0.37 9.87 -11.66
CA ALA A 226 -1.77 9.47 -11.69
C ALA A 226 -2.67 10.69 -11.93
N ASN A 227 -3.07 10.91 -13.19
CA ASN A 227 -3.91 12.07 -13.53
C ASN A 227 -5.30 11.94 -12.85
N PRO A 228 -5.82 13.02 -12.21
CA PRO A 228 -7.07 12.96 -11.45
C PRO A 228 -8.28 12.44 -12.23
N ARG A 229 -8.33 12.71 -13.55
CA ARG A 229 -9.41 12.28 -14.45
C ARG A 229 -9.57 10.76 -14.53
N ASP A 230 -8.51 10.00 -14.28
CA ASP A 230 -8.52 8.55 -14.48
C ASP A 230 -8.98 7.77 -13.24
N PHE A 231 -9.28 8.48 -12.14
CA PHE A 231 -9.95 7.92 -10.97
C PHE A 231 -11.45 7.85 -11.21
N LEU A 232 -11.99 6.64 -11.14
CA LEU A 232 -13.37 6.32 -11.47
C LEU A 232 -14.16 5.95 -10.22
N HIS A 233 -15.30 6.61 -10.03
CA HIS A 233 -16.24 6.42 -8.92
C HIS A 233 -17.51 5.73 -9.43
N PRO A 234 -18.15 4.86 -8.64
CA PRO A 234 -19.36 4.17 -9.05
C PRO A 234 -20.50 5.15 -9.31
N VAL A 235 -21.48 4.78 -10.12
CA VAL A 235 -22.79 5.45 -10.14
C VAL A 235 -23.73 4.75 -9.14
N ALA A 236 -24.65 5.51 -8.56
CA ALA A 236 -25.67 5.03 -7.64
C ALA A 236 -26.37 3.78 -8.18
N TRP A 237 -26.46 2.77 -7.32
CA TRP A 237 -27.11 1.51 -7.58
C TRP A 237 -27.63 0.99 -6.25
N TYR A 238 -28.80 0.36 -6.26
CA TYR A 238 -29.43 -0.18 -5.07
C TYR A 238 -30.06 -1.54 -5.33
N GLU A 239 -30.24 -2.30 -4.26
CA GLU A 239 -31.11 -3.46 -4.21
C GLU A 239 -32.08 -3.33 -3.03
N ASP A 240 -33.34 -3.70 -3.25
CA ASP A 240 -34.36 -3.81 -2.23
C ASP A 240 -35.00 -5.19 -2.35
N ILE A 241 -34.49 -6.13 -1.55
CA ILE A 241 -34.84 -7.54 -1.63
C ILE A 241 -35.65 -7.89 -0.38
N GLU A 242 -36.87 -8.39 -0.59
CA GLU A 242 -37.74 -8.85 0.49
C GLU A 242 -37.30 -10.20 1.06
N GLY A 243 -37.54 -10.43 2.36
CA GLY A 243 -37.27 -11.71 3.02
C GLY A 243 -35.78 -12.05 3.20
N LEU A 244 -34.88 -11.07 3.02
CA LEU A 244 -33.45 -11.27 3.14
C LEU A 244 -33.03 -11.34 4.62
N SER A 245 -32.14 -12.28 4.96
CA SER A 245 -31.35 -12.23 6.19
C SER A 245 -29.92 -11.86 5.82
N TYR A 246 -29.40 -10.79 6.41
CA TYR A 246 -28.13 -10.20 6.01
C TYR A 246 -27.22 -9.96 7.22
N SER A 247 -25.95 -10.33 7.07
CA SER A 247 -24.93 -10.19 8.12
C SER A 247 -23.99 -9.02 7.81
N VAL A 248 -23.95 -8.03 8.70
CA VAL A 248 -22.99 -6.93 8.59
C VAL A 248 -21.84 -7.19 9.54
N LEU A 249 -20.66 -7.45 8.97
CA LEU A 249 -19.40 -7.48 9.69
C LEU A 249 -18.93 -6.04 9.92
N HIS A 250 -18.48 -5.76 11.13
CA HIS A 250 -17.94 -4.48 11.54
C HIS A 250 -16.56 -4.71 12.14
N LYS A 251 -15.52 -4.19 11.48
CA LYS A 251 -14.14 -4.24 11.97
C LYS A 251 -13.88 -3.01 12.84
N LEU A 252 -13.51 -3.23 14.10
CA LEU A 252 -13.20 -2.18 15.07
C LEU A 252 -12.05 -2.63 15.98
N GLU A 253 -11.00 -1.82 16.03
CA GLU A 253 -9.72 -2.05 16.69
C GLU A 253 -9.09 -3.41 16.35
N GLY A 254 -9.23 -3.84 15.10
CA GLY A 254 -8.73 -5.12 14.61
C GLY A 254 -9.62 -6.31 14.95
N HIS A 255 -10.70 -6.11 15.72
CA HIS A 255 -11.68 -7.14 16.04
C HIS A 255 -12.86 -7.10 15.08
N LEU A 256 -13.45 -8.26 14.82
CA LEU A 256 -14.67 -8.37 14.03
C LEU A 256 -15.90 -8.57 14.92
N PHE A 257 -16.93 -7.85 14.57
CA PHE A 257 -18.27 -7.98 15.15
C PHE A 257 -19.28 -8.24 14.03
N VAL A 258 -20.37 -8.93 14.33
CA VAL A 258 -21.45 -9.20 13.39
C VAL A 258 -22.79 -8.74 13.94
N ALA A 259 -23.59 -8.12 13.10
CA ALA A 259 -25.00 -7.80 13.37
C ALA A 259 -25.87 -8.32 12.23
N ALA A 260 -27.03 -8.87 12.57
CA ALA A 260 -28.03 -9.26 11.58
C ALA A 260 -28.97 -8.08 11.25
N GLN A 261 -29.45 -8.04 10.01
CA GLN A 261 -30.52 -7.16 9.56
C GLN A 261 -31.36 -7.85 8.48
N SER A 262 -32.61 -7.40 8.31
CA SER A 262 -33.61 -8.03 7.42
C SER A 262 -33.64 -7.48 5.98
N PHE A 263 -32.59 -6.76 5.56
CA PHE A 263 -32.51 -6.09 4.28
C PHE A 263 -31.05 -5.89 3.85
N SER A 264 -30.79 -5.64 2.57
CA SER A 264 -29.44 -5.34 2.09
C SER A 264 -28.96 -3.95 2.52
N PRO A 265 -27.71 -3.77 2.99
CA PRO A 265 -27.15 -2.45 3.24
C PRO A 265 -26.93 -1.64 1.95
N PHE A 266 -26.95 -2.28 0.79
CA PHE A 266 -26.78 -1.63 -0.52
C PHE A 266 -28.11 -1.08 -1.05
N ASN A 267 -28.77 -0.26 -0.24
CA ASN A 267 -30.12 0.26 -0.47
C ASN A 267 -30.13 1.79 -0.68
N VAL A 268 -29.02 2.35 -1.14
CA VAL A 268 -28.85 3.79 -1.42
C VAL A 268 -29.26 4.09 -2.85
N VAL A 269 -30.40 4.77 -3.00
CA VAL A 269 -30.99 5.08 -4.31
C VAL A 269 -30.29 6.27 -4.97
N ALA A 270 -29.84 7.23 -4.16
CA ALA A 270 -29.08 8.38 -4.62
C ALA A 270 -28.10 8.86 -3.56
N TRP A 271 -27.04 9.53 -3.99
CA TRP A 271 -26.05 10.11 -3.08
C TRP A 271 -25.36 11.32 -3.74
N HIS A 272 -24.84 12.23 -2.91
CA HIS A 272 -23.92 13.28 -3.36
C HIS A 272 -22.83 13.53 -2.32
N GLY A 273 -21.64 13.93 -2.74
CA GLY A 273 -20.51 14.21 -1.85
C GLY A 273 -19.15 13.92 -2.46
N ASN A 274 -18.13 13.97 -1.61
CA ASN A 274 -16.73 13.78 -1.98
C ASN A 274 -16.01 12.67 -1.17
N TYR A 275 -16.78 11.89 -0.40
CA TYR A 275 -16.29 10.72 0.34
C TYR A 275 -16.88 9.44 -0.25
N VAL A 276 -16.25 8.97 -1.33
CA VAL A 276 -16.82 7.97 -2.24
C VAL A 276 -15.73 6.96 -2.61
N PRO A 277 -16.04 5.65 -2.64
CA PRO A 277 -15.13 4.63 -3.19
C PRO A 277 -14.70 4.95 -4.61
N TYR A 278 -13.50 4.51 -4.98
CA TYR A 278 -12.98 4.69 -6.34
C TYR A 278 -12.08 3.56 -6.77
N LYS A 279 -11.89 3.46 -8.09
CA LYS A 279 -10.88 2.61 -8.72
C LYS A 279 -9.97 3.44 -9.63
N TYR A 280 -8.79 2.89 -9.92
CA TYR A 280 -7.84 3.47 -10.85
C TYR A 280 -7.11 2.37 -11.62
N ASP A 281 -6.95 2.55 -12.92
CA ASP A 281 -6.21 1.65 -13.80
C ASP A 281 -4.74 2.07 -13.85
N LEU A 282 -3.84 1.22 -13.34
CA LEU A 282 -2.42 1.52 -13.26
C LEU A 282 -1.75 1.64 -14.64
N ALA A 283 -2.37 1.11 -15.70
CA ALA A 283 -1.88 1.29 -17.07
C ALA A 283 -2.03 2.74 -17.56
N ARG A 284 -2.82 3.58 -16.88
CA ARG A 284 -3.02 5.00 -17.21
C ARG A 284 -2.02 5.93 -16.51
N PHE A 285 -1.17 5.38 -15.65
CA PHE A 285 -0.12 6.15 -15.02
C PHE A 285 0.81 6.76 -16.07
N CYS A 286 1.14 8.04 -15.91
CA CYS A 286 2.06 8.77 -16.77
C CYS A 286 3.44 8.79 -16.10
N PRO A 287 4.31 7.79 -16.37
CA PRO A 287 5.59 7.66 -15.68
C PRO A 287 6.52 8.82 -16.04
N MET A 288 7.11 9.42 -15.01
CA MET A 288 8.24 10.34 -15.14
C MET A 288 9.53 9.58 -14.82
N ASN A 289 10.62 9.88 -15.52
CA ASN A 289 11.90 9.20 -15.32
C ASN A 289 13.05 10.01 -15.92
N ALA A 290 14.30 9.56 -15.72
CA ALA A 290 15.47 10.12 -16.36
C ALA A 290 15.41 9.93 -17.88
N VAL A 291 15.61 11.04 -18.60
CA VAL A 291 15.74 11.08 -20.06
C VAL A 291 17.19 11.42 -20.49
N ALA A 292 18.14 11.35 -19.56
CA ALA A 292 19.54 11.63 -19.78
C ALA A 292 20.41 10.55 -19.13
N PHE A 293 20.66 10.65 -17.82
CA PHE A 293 21.50 9.72 -17.05
C PHE A 293 20.95 9.54 -15.63
N ASP A 294 21.58 8.65 -14.87
CA ASP A 294 21.24 8.23 -13.51
C ASP A 294 19.88 7.50 -13.38
N HIS A 295 19.62 7.02 -12.16
CA HIS A 295 18.39 6.35 -11.76
C HIS A 295 17.66 7.24 -10.73
N PRO A 296 16.52 7.87 -11.08
CA PRO A 296 15.76 8.70 -10.15
C PRO A 296 15.24 7.93 -8.94
N ASP A 297 15.05 8.63 -7.81
CA ASP A 297 14.43 8.07 -6.62
C ASP A 297 13.03 7.48 -6.93
N PRO A 298 12.65 6.34 -6.33
CA PRO A 298 11.40 5.64 -6.67
C PRO A 298 10.13 6.42 -6.31
N SER A 299 10.22 7.46 -5.48
CA SER A 299 9.12 8.39 -5.19
C SER A 299 8.56 9.09 -6.44
N ILE A 300 9.34 9.13 -7.54
CA ILE A 300 8.86 9.60 -8.84
C ILE A 300 7.72 8.74 -9.41
N PHE A 301 7.49 7.54 -8.86
CA PHE A 301 6.41 6.63 -9.26
C PHE A 301 5.25 6.54 -8.25
N THR A 302 5.12 7.50 -7.33
CA THR A 302 4.00 7.56 -6.38
C THR A 302 2.66 7.75 -7.11
N VAL A 303 1.71 6.87 -6.84
CA VAL A 303 0.31 6.93 -7.34
C VAL A 303 -0.59 7.62 -6.32
N LEU A 304 -0.52 7.17 -5.06
CA LEU A 304 -1.26 7.73 -3.93
C LEU A 304 -0.34 7.83 -2.72
N THR A 305 -0.54 8.86 -1.90
CA THR A 305 0.15 9.08 -0.63
C THR A 305 -0.86 9.24 0.50
N VAL A 306 -0.46 8.98 1.73
CA VAL A 306 -1.21 9.30 2.94
C VAL A 306 -0.41 10.34 3.73
N PRO A 307 -0.80 11.63 3.64
CA PRO A 307 -0.07 12.70 4.32
C PRO A 307 -0.04 12.51 5.83
N SER A 308 1.05 12.93 6.47
CA SER A 308 1.12 13.02 7.92
C SER A 308 0.21 14.12 8.45
N TYR A 309 -0.37 13.92 9.64
CA TYR A 309 -1.05 15.00 10.36
C TYR A 309 -0.09 16.12 10.79
N THR A 310 1.20 15.80 10.95
CA THR A 310 2.23 16.81 11.20
C THR A 310 2.66 17.42 9.87
N GLN A 311 2.31 18.68 9.65
CA GLN A 311 2.68 19.39 8.44
C GLN A 311 4.20 19.38 8.24
N GLY A 312 4.64 18.98 7.04
CA GLY A 312 6.06 18.87 6.69
C GLY A 312 6.76 17.60 7.20
N ALA A 313 6.08 16.75 7.97
CA ALA A 313 6.60 15.43 8.27
C ALA A 313 6.44 14.49 7.05
N PRO A 314 7.28 13.44 6.95
CA PRO A 314 7.13 12.41 5.93
C PRO A 314 5.73 11.78 5.92
N PRO A 315 5.22 11.32 4.78
CA PRO A 315 3.91 10.68 4.68
C PRO A 315 3.84 9.42 5.55
N THR A 316 2.65 9.08 6.02
CA THR A 316 2.43 7.82 6.75
C THR A 316 2.73 6.63 5.86
N ALA A 317 2.27 6.67 4.61
CA ALA A 317 2.55 5.67 3.59
C ALA A 317 2.46 6.26 2.19
N ASP A 318 3.29 5.75 1.28
CA ASP A 318 3.21 5.97 -0.16
C ASP A 318 2.91 4.66 -0.88
N PHE A 319 1.95 4.70 -1.80
CA PHE A 319 1.72 3.63 -2.77
C PHE A 319 2.41 4.00 -4.08
N VAL A 320 3.51 3.30 -4.35
CA VAL A 320 4.42 3.49 -5.48
C VAL A 320 4.27 2.31 -6.43
N ILE A 321 4.35 2.53 -7.75
CA ILE A 321 4.35 1.44 -8.73
C ILE A 321 5.66 1.38 -9.52
N PHE A 322 5.96 0.24 -10.12
CA PHE A 322 7.04 0.09 -11.10
C PHE A 322 6.42 -0.33 -12.43
N PRO A 323 5.90 0.65 -13.20
CA PRO A 323 5.11 0.36 -14.38
C PRO A 323 6.03 0.07 -15.59
N PRO A 324 5.43 -0.41 -16.69
CA PRO A 324 6.08 -0.42 -17.99
C PRO A 324 6.59 0.96 -18.36
N ARG A 325 7.85 1.06 -18.80
CA ARG A 325 8.51 2.34 -19.10
C ARG A 325 9.74 2.18 -19.98
N TRP A 326 10.12 3.26 -20.62
CA TRP A 326 11.39 3.37 -21.33
C TRP A 326 12.56 3.51 -20.36
N LEU A 327 13.67 2.85 -20.69
CA LEU A 327 14.96 2.96 -20.05
C LEU A 327 15.96 3.51 -21.08
N VAL A 328 16.27 4.80 -20.94
CA VAL A 328 17.12 5.53 -21.90
C VAL A 328 18.36 6.13 -21.26
N ALA A 329 18.54 5.98 -19.95
CA ALA A 329 19.68 6.54 -19.23
C ALA A 329 21.01 6.05 -19.83
N GLU A 330 21.86 6.99 -20.23
CA GLU A 330 23.17 6.76 -20.82
C GLU A 330 24.24 6.59 -19.72
N HIS A 331 25.25 5.75 -19.98
CA HIS A 331 26.38 5.52 -19.06
C HIS A 331 25.98 5.22 -17.60
N THR A 332 24.82 4.58 -17.42
CA THR A 332 24.15 4.46 -16.12
C THR A 332 23.94 2.99 -15.76
N PHE A 333 24.19 2.64 -14.50
CA PHE A 333 23.67 1.40 -13.93
C PHE A 333 22.15 1.52 -13.78
N ARG A 334 21.41 1.02 -14.77
CA ARG A 334 19.95 1.21 -14.90
C ARG A 334 19.08 0.56 -13.81
N PRO A 335 19.42 -0.61 -13.22
CA PRO A 335 18.66 -1.16 -12.10
C PRO A 335 18.67 -0.20 -10.89
N PRO A 336 17.78 -0.40 -9.90
CA PRO A 336 17.83 0.35 -8.65
C PRO A 336 19.22 0.29 -8.01
N TYR A 337 19.67 1.39 -7.41
CA TYR A 337 20.96 1.44 -6.71
C TYR A 337 20.92 0.60 -5.40
N TYR A 338 22.10 0.21 -4.91
CA TYR A 338 22.22 -0.33 -3.55
C TYR A 338 21.80 0.73 -2.54
N HIS A 339 20.94 0.35 -1.59
CA HIS A 339 20.15 1.31 -0.84
C HIS A 339 19.98 0.93 0.64
N ARG A 340 19.89 1.97 1.47
CA ARG A 340 19.55 1.96 2.89
C ARG A 340 18.70 3.21 3.15
N ASN A 341 17.49 3.03 3.64
CA ASN A 341 16.49 4.09 3.70
C ASN A 341 16.01 4.35 5.13
N CYS A 342 15.54 5.57 5.43
CA CYS A 342 14.82 5.85 6.66
C CYS A 342 13.40 5.29 6.65
N ALA A 343 12.80 5.09 5.49
CA ALA A 343 11.51 4.41 5.35
C ALA A 343 11.66 2.88 5.44
N SER A 344 10.53 2.19 5.56
CA SER A 344 10.41 0.74 5.40
C SER A 344 9.61 0.42 4.14
N GLU A 345 10.11 -0.53 3.36
CA GLU A 345 9.67 -0.82 1.99
C GLU A 345 9.03 -2.21 1.93
N PHE A 346 7.70 -2.25 1.79
CA PHE A 346 6.97 -3.47 1.46
C PHE A 346 6.73 -3.54 -0.05
N MET A 347 7.30 -4.53 -0.71
CA MET A 347 7.15 -4.74 -2.16
C MET A 347 6.18 -5.87 -2.45
N GLY A 348 5.31 -5.67 -3.44
CA GLY A 348 4.45 -6.71 -4.03
C GLY A 348 4.61 -6.80 -5.55
N LEU A 349 4.11 -7.89 -6.14
CA LEU A 349 4.20 -8.14 -7.58
C LEU A 349 2.84 -8.58 -8.12
N ILE A 350 2.26 -7.78 -9.02
CA ILE A 350 0.95 -8.06 -9.62
C ILE A 350 1.09 -9.09 -10.75
N LYS A 351 2.05 -8.87 -11.66
CA LYS A 351 2.34 -9.73 -12.81
C LYS A 351 3.81 -9.60 -13.26
N GLY A 352 4.30 -10.60 -13.99
CA GLY A 352 5.62 -10.60 -14.61
C GLY A 352 6.77 -10.85 -13.63
N GLN A 353 7.89 -10.15 -13.86
CA GLN A 353 9.13 -10.23 -13.08
C GLN A 353 9.65 -8.83 -12.77
N TYR A 354 10.14 -8.62 -11.55
CA TYR A 354 10.72 -7.34 -11.14
C TYR A 354 12.20 -7.25 -11.52
N GLU A 355 12.63 -6.12 -12.07
CA GLU A 355 13.96 -5.99 -12.70
C GLU A 355 15.14 -6.19 -11.73
N ALA A 356 14.96 -5.86 -10.45
CA ALA A 356 16.02 -5.98 -9.44
C ALA A 356 16.15 -7.39 -8.82
N LYS A 357 15.23 -8.31 -9.15
CA LYS A 357 15.14 -9.65 -8.59
C LYS A 357 14.89 -10.68 -9.68
N GLN A 358 15.97 -11.15 -10.30
CA GLN A 358 15.92 -12.12 -11.39
C GLN A 358 16.32 -13.53 -10.96
N ASP A 359 16.62 -13.74 -9.67
CA ASP A 359 16.85 -15.05 -9.06
C ASP A 359 15.63 -16.00 -9.10
N GLY A 360 14.46 -15.53 -9.53
CA GLY A 360 13.21 -16.30 -9.60
C GLY A 360 12.47 -16.41 -8.26
N GLY A 361 12.96 -15.77 -7.19
CA GLY A 361 12.38 -15.87 -5.85
C GLY A 361 11.25 -14.88 -5.54
N PHE A 362 11.09 -13.82 -6.34
CA PHE A 362 10.02 -12.83 -6.20
C PHE A 362 8.99 -12.99 -7.33
N LEU A 363 7.90 -13.70 -7.03
CA LEU A 363 6.87 -14.11 -8.00
C LEU A 363 5.55 -13.36 -7.79
N PRO A 364 4.68 -13.25 -8.81
CA PRO A 364 3.37 -12.63 -8.67
C PRO A 364 2.56 -13.23 -7.51
N GLY A 365 2.07 -12.38 -6.62
CA GLY A 365 1.38 -12.79 -5.38
C GLY A 365 2.32 -12.99 -4.17
N GLY A 366 3.64 -12.93 -4.37
CA GLY A 366 4.64 -12.89 -3.32
C GLY A 366 4.87 -11.48 -2.77
N ALA A 367 5.71 -11.35 -1.75
CA ALA A 367 6.02 -10.07 -1.12
C ALA A 367 7.48 -10.01 -0.64
N SER A 368 8.01 -8.82 -0.40
CA SER A 368 9.21 -8.66 0.43
C SER A 368 9.10 -7.45 1.33
N LEU A 369 9.80 -7.48 2.47
CA LEU A 369 9.87 -6.38 3.41
C LEU A 369 11.34 -6.06 3.70
N HIS A 370 11.72 -4.81 3.44
CA HIS A 370 13.00 -4.23 3.79
C HIS A 370 12.75 -3.12 4.81
N LEU A 371 13.21 -3.32 6.04
CA LEU A 371 12.96 -2.39 7.13
C LEU A 371 13.94 -1.23 7.12
N CYS A 372 13.58 -0.17 7.85
CA CYS A 372 14.41 1.01 8.05
C CYS A 372 15.89 0.64 8.26
N MET A 373 16.74 1.24 7.42
CA MET A 373 18.20 1.12 7.37
C MET A 373 18.76 -0.28 7.06
N THR A 374 17.90 -1.29 6.83
CA THR A 374 18.33 -2.61 6.35
C THR A 374 18.86 -2.49 4.92
N PRO A 375 20.13 -2.87 4.64
CA PRO A 375 20.70 -2.80 3.30
C PRO A 375 19.94 -3.69 2.32
N HIS A 376 19.70 -3.17 1.11
CA HIS A 376 19.10 -3.90 0.01
C HIS A 376 19.61 -3.34 -1.33
N GLY A 377 19.20 -3.96 -2.43
CA GLY A 377 19.60 -3.58 -3.78
C GLY A 377 19.47 -4.76 -4.74
N PRO A 378 19.95 -4.62 -5.98
CA PRO A 378 19.93 -5.69 -6.97
C PRO A 378 20.63 -6.95 -6.49
N ASP A 379 20.09 -8.11 -6.87
CA ASP A 379 20.75 -9.39 -6.64
C ASP A 379 22.07 -9.52 -7.45
N THR A 380 22.87 -10.54 -7.09
CA THR A 380 24.18 -10.80 -7.72
C THR A 380 24.07 -10.90 -9.24
N ALA A 381 23.10 -11.67 -9.75
CA ALA A 381 22.94 -11.90 -11.18
C ALA A 381 22.57 -10.62 -11.94
N THR A 382 21.74 -9.78 -11.33
CA THR A 382 21.33 -8.49 -11.87
C THR A 382 22.51 -7.52 -11.93
N PHE A 383 23.32 -7.45 -10.88
CA PHE A 383 24.53 -6.64 -10.86
C PHE A 383 25.51 -7.06 -11.96
N GLU A 384 25.90 -8.34 -12.01
CA GLU A 384 26.90 -8.83 -12.97
C GLU A 384 26.46 -8.60 -14.42
N ARG A 385 25.17 -8.72 -14.72
CA ARG A 385 24.63 -8.43 -16.05
C ARG A 385 24.63 -6.93 -16.35
N ALA A 386 24.10 -6.10 -15.45
CA ALA A 386 23.94 -4.67 -15.70
C ALA A 386 25.25 -3.90 -15.68
N ALA A 387 26.24 -4.35 -14.90
CA ALA A 387 27.58 -3.79 -14.86
C ALA A 387 28.48 -4.26 -16.02
N GLY A 388 27.97 -5.11 -16.94
CA GLY A 388 28.74 -5.63 -18.06
C GLY A 388 29.87 -6.59 -17.66
N MET A 389 29.79 -7.19 -16.46
CA MET A 389 30.76 -8.17 -15.97
C MET A 389 30.47 -9.59 -16.51
N ALA A 390 29.23 -9.83 -16.95
CA ALA A 390 28.87 -11.01 -17.71
C ALA A 390 29.19 -10.82 -19.20
N ASP A 391 29.63 -11.90 -19.86
CA ASP A 391 29.94 -12.01 -21.31
C ASP A 391 28.66 -11.95 -22.19
N LEU A 392 27.72 -11.09 -21.82
CA LEU A 392 26.36 -10.98 -22.35
C LEU A 392 26.07 -9.61 -22.99
N GLY A 393 27.00 -8.66 -22.90
CA GLY A 393 26.86 -7.30 -23.43
C GLY A 393 25.76 -6.50 -22.72
N ALA A 394 26.11 -5.40 -22.06
CA ALA A 394 25.09 -4.46 -21.60
C ALA A 394 24.45 -3.82 -22.84
N ALA A 395 23.13 -3.92 -22.99
CA ALA A 395 22.42 -3.25 -24.07
C ALA A 395 22.49 -1.72 -23.84
N GLU A 396 23.39 -1.05 -24.55
CA GLU A 396 23.63 0.40 -24.40
C GLU A 396 22.54 1.27 -25.07
N GLY A 397 21.61 0.69 -25.84
CA GLY A 397 20.53 1.41 -26.51
C GLY A 397 19.27 1.64 -25.65
N PRO A 398 18.29 2.40 -26.16
CA PRO A 398 16.96 2.50 -25.57
C PRO A 398 16.34 1.10 -25.39
N ALA A 399 15.88 0.83 -24.17
CA ALA A 399 15.17 -0.40 -23.84
C ALA A 399 13.78 -0.06 -23.28
N HIS A 400 12.86 -1.02 -23.34
CA HIS A 400 11.52 -0.85 -22.78
C HIS A 400 11.22 -1.99 -21.80
N LEU A 401 10.88 -1.66 -20.55
CA LEU A 401 10.32 -2.62 -19.61
C LEU A 401 8.87 -2.89 -20.01
N GLY A 402 8.60 -4.10 -20.50
CA GLY A 402 7.34 -4.46 -21.16
C GLY A 402 6.10 -4.47 -20.25
N HIS A 403 4.92 -4.50 -20.88
CA HIS A 403 3.61 -4.52 -20.21
C HIS A 403 3.32 -5.78 -19.38
N GLU A 404 4.20 -6.77 -19.44
CA GLU A 404 4.08 -8.02 -18.70
C GLU A 404 4.47 -7.88 -17.23
N THR A 405 5.20 -6.83 -16.85
CA THR A 405 5.60 -6.60 -15.45
C THR A 405 4.84 -5.44 -14.80
N LEU A 406 4.47 -5.62 -13.54
CA LEU A 406 3.92 -4.57 -12.70
C LEU A 406 4.18 -4.91 -11.23
N ALA A 407 5.25 -4.35 -10.69
CA ALA A 407 5.51 -4.37 -9.25
C ALA A 407 4.96 -3.11 -8.59
N PHE A 408 4.87 -3.13 -7.27
CA PHE A 408 4.50 -1.96 -6.48
C PHE A 408 5.17 -2.01 -5.11
N MET A 409 5.12 -0.88 -4.41
CA MET A 409 5.62 -0.72 -3.06
C MET A 409 4.61 0.02 -2.19
N PHE A 410 4.43 -0.45 -0.97
CA PHE A 410 3.95 0.35 0.15
C PHE A 410 5.18 0.79 0.94
N GLU A 411 5.59 2.04 0.75
CA GLU A 411 6.68 2.65 1.50
C GLU A 411 6.10 3.38 2.70
N THR A 412 6.70 3.21 3.88
CA THR A 412 6.11 3.67 5.15
C THR A 412 7.17 4.31 6.04
N THR A 413 6.80 5.40 6.69
CA THR A 413 7.71 6.13 7.59
C THR A 413 7.94 5.39 8.91
N ALA A 414 6.88 4.82 9.48
CA ALA A 414 6.99 4.05 10.71
C ALA A 414 7.58 2.66 10.43
N ILE A 415 8.44 2.16 11.32
CA ILE A 415 9.02 0.82 11.21
C ILE A 415 7.92 -0.22 11.51
N PRO A 416 7.48 -1.03 10.54
CA PRO A 416 6.43 -1.99 10.77
C PRO A 416 6.93 -3.14 11.64
N ARG A 417 6.07 -3.59 12.55
CA ARG A 417 6.24 -4.81 13.32
C ARG A 417 5.51 -5.94 12.60
N ILE A 418 6.17 -7.09 12.51
CA ILE A 418 5.67 -8.24 11.77
C ILE A 418 4.82 -9.11 12.70
N THR A 419 3.70 -9.63 12.20
CA THR A 419 2.87 -10.54 12.99
C THR A 419 3.60 -11.87 13.19
N PRO A 420 3.45 -12.54 14.35
CA PRO A 420 4.02 -13.87 14.55
C PRO A 420 3.58 -14.88 13.49
N ALA A 421 2.33 -14.77 13.02
CA ALA A 421 1.77 -15.60 11.95
C ALA A 421 2.50 -15.40 10.61
N ALA A 422 2.87 -14.16 10.26
CA ALA A 422 3.60 -13.89 9.02
C ALA A 422 5.03 -14.44 9.03
N LEU A 423 5.70 -14.46 10.20
CA LEU A 423 7.04 -15.04 10.35
C LEU A 423 7.04 -16.57 10.35
N SER A 424 5.99 -17.20 10.89
CA SER A 424 5.84 -18.66 10.91
C SER A 424 5.23 -19.22 9.63
N CYS A 425 4.74 -18.36 8.73
CA CYS A 425 4.12 -18.74 7.48
C CYS A 425 5.05 -19.62 6.61
N PRO A 426 4.56 -20.76 6.08
CA PRO A 426 5.35 -21.61 5.18
C PRO A 426 5.84 -20.92 3.90
N CYS A 427 5.20 -19.81 3.52
CA CYS A 427 5.59 -19.02 2.35
C CYS A 427 6.88 -18.21 2.57
N VAL A 428 7.38 -18.07 3.80
CA VAL A 428 8.63 -17.33 4.07
C VAL A 428 9.82 -18.02 3.39
N ASP A 429 10.50 -17.26 2.53
CA ASP A 429 11.77 -17.67 1.94
C ASP A 429 12.92 -17.39 2.90
N ARG A 430 13.34 -18.43 3.62
CA ARG A 430 14.42 -18.37 4.63
C ARG A 430 15.81 -18.18 4.01
N ASP A 431 15.92 -18.36 2.71
CA ASP A 431 17.17 -18.28 1.97
C ASP A 431 17.29 -16.97 1.17
N TYR A 432 16.41 -16.00 1.43
CA TYR A 432 16.39 -14.74 0.69
C TYR A 432 17.74 -14.03 0.63
N TYR A 433 18.49 -13.99 1.73
CA TYR A 433 19.82 -13.36 1.78
C TYR A 433 20.81 -13.92 0.75
N LYS A 434 20.65 -15.17 0.30
CA LYS A 434 21.57 -15.83 -0.63
C LYS A 434 21.63 -15.15 -2.00
N CYS A 435 20.61 -14.36 -2.38
CA CYS A 435 20.64 -13.64 -3.66
C CYS A 435 21.76 -12.59 -3.73
N TRP A 436 22.25 -12.09 -2.59
CA TRP A 436 23.38 -11.13 -2.51
C TRP A 436 24.73 -11.76 -2.14
N VAL A 437 24.77 -12.99 -1.62
CA VAL A 437 26.01 -13.64 -1.12
C VAL A 437 27.06 -13.82 -2.22
N GLY A 438 26.65 -13.86 -3.49
CA GLY A 438 27.55 -14.01 -4.63
C GLY A 438 28.28 -12.73 -5.06
N LEU A 439 27.94 -11.56 -4.51
CA LEU A 439 28.59 -10.29 -4.85
C LEU A 439 30.08 -10.30 -4.47
N LYS A 440 30.93 -9.84 -5.39
CA LYS A 440 32.40 -9.85 -5.24
C LYS A 440 32.97 -8.44 -5.28
N SER A 441 34.18 -8.28 -4.74
CA SER A 441 34.97 -7.08 -4.96
C SER A 441 35.49 -7.06 -6.39
N HIS A 442 35.15 -6.00 -7.12
CA HIS A 442 35.71 -5.66 -8.43
C HIS A 442 36.67 -4.46 -8.35
N PHE A 443 37.01 -4.02 -7.14
CA PHE A 443 37.90 -2.88 -6.91
C PHE A 443 39.34 -3.20 -7.32
N ASP A 444 39.86 -2.46 -8.30
CA ASP A 444 41.27 -2.45 -8.67
C ASP A 444 41.83 -1.02 -8.51
N PRO A 445 42.64 -0.76 -7.46
CA PRO A 445 43.21 0.56 -7.21
C PRO A 445 44.21 1.02 -8.28
N THR A 446 44.59 0.16 -9.23
CA THR A 446 45.54 0.47 -10.30
C THR A 446 44.88 0.87 -11.62
N SER A 447 43.56 0.68 -11.76
CA SER A 447 42.80 0.85 -13.01
C SER A 447 42.22 2.26 -13.27
N GLY A 448 42.54 3.25 -12.43
CA GLY A 448 41.93 4.58 -12.48
C GLY A 448 42.26 5.38 -13.76
N PRO A 449 41.31 6.23 -14.26
CA PRO A 449 41.45 6.94 -15.54
C PRO A 449 42.54 8.02 -15.61
N ASN A 450 43.26 8.29 -14.51
CA ASN A 450 44.38 9.24 -14.44
C ASN A 450 45.42 8.84 -13.38
N MET A 451 46.06 7.68 -13.55
CA MET A 451 47.26 7.35 -12.77
C MET A 451 48.54 7.70 -13.56
N THR A 452 48.91 8.99 -13.58
CA THR A 452 50.33 9.33 -13.54
C THR A 452 50.85 8.90 -12.17
N SER A 453 51.79 7.95 -12.17
CA SER A 453 52.40 7.32 -11.00
C SER A 453 52.63 8.29 -9.83
N HIS A 454 51.85 8.15 -8.75
CA HIS A 454 52.26 8.67 -7.44
C HIS A 454 53.25 7.66 -6.82
N PRO A 455 54.47 8.08 -6.42
CA PRO A 455 55.47 7.17 -5.90
C PRO A 455 55.06 6.64 -4.53
N LYS A 456 55.27 5.33 -4.33
CA LYS A 456 55.07 4.62 -3.06
C LYS A 456 55.74 5.41 -1.92
N ILE A 457 54.98 5.75 -0.89
CA ILE A 457 55.54 6.20 0.38
C ILE A 457 56.32 5.03 0.97
N GLN A 458 57.66 5.15 0.99
CA GLN A 458 58.53 4.28 1.77
C GLN A 458 58.32 4.60 3.25
N GLU A 459 57.93 3.59 4.03
CA GLU A 459 58.03 3.64 5.49
C GLU A 459 59.51 3.81 5.87
N ALA A 460 59.85 5.01 6.34
CA ALA A 460 61.14 5.27 6.96
C ALA A 460 61.13 4.74 8.38
N GLY A 461 61.92 3.69 8.62
CA GLY A 461 62.27 3.27 9.97
C GLY A 461 63.06 4.34 10.72
N ALA A 462 62.80 4.47 12.01
CA ALA A 462 63.68 5.13 12.98
C ALA A 462 63.61 4.30 14.27
N ALA A 463 64.60 3.44 14.53
CA ALA A 463 65.85 3.77 15.24
C ALA A 463 65.63 4.08 16.73
N LYS A 464 66.09 3.14 17.56
CA LYS A 464 66.28 3.27 19.02
C LYS A 464 67.13 4.50 19.34
N ALA A 465 66.69 5.29 20.33
CA ALA A 465 67.57 6.14 21.11
C ALA A 465 67.18 6.09 22.60
N THR A 466 68.13 5.64 23.39
CA THR A 466 68.20 5.65 24.85
C THR A 466 68.39 7.06 25.39
N GLY A 467 67.80 7.41 26.54
CA GLY A 467 68.32 8.50 27.37
C GLY A 467 67.32 9.25 28.26
N SER A 468 67.28 8.87 29.55
CA SER A 468 67.30 9.75 30.73
C SER A 468 66.43 11.01 30.77
N THR A 469 65.41 11.02 31.65
CA THR A 469 64.97 12.24 32.35
C THR A 469 64.58 11.92 33.79
N ALA A 470 65.26 12.59 34.72
CA ALA A 470 64.94 12.65 36.14
C ALA A 470 63.92 13.77 36.43
N ALA A 471 63.11 13.52 37.47
CA ALA A 471 62.21 14.35 38.28
C ALA A 471 62.26 15.89 38.13
N ALA A 472 61.10 16.56 38.16
CA ALA A 472 60.37 16.93 39.40
C ALA A 472 59.18 17.90 39.12
N ASP A 473 58.10 17.66 39.87
CA ASP A 473 57.09 18.57 40.45
C ASP A 473 56.14 19.43 39.59
N GLY A 474 54.86 19.41 40.01
CA GLY A 474 53.95 20.54 39.77
C GLY A 474 52.45 20.27 39.66
N THR A 475 51.84 19.59 40.63
CA THR A 475 50.44 19.77 41.11
C THR A 475 49.27 19.89 40.11
N ALA A 476 48.34 18.93 40.17
CA ALA A 476 46.95 19.08 39.74
C ALA A 476 45.99 18.54 40.83
N SER A 477 44.95 19.32 41.15
CA SER A 477 43.58 18.90 41.47
C SER A 477 42.95 19.71 42.62
N ALA A 478 41.74 20.23 42.37
CA ALA A 478 40.58 20.05 43.25
C ALA A 478 39.36 20.74 42.62
N GLY A 479 38.25 20.01 42.51
CA GLY A 479 36.96 20.60 42.15
C GLY A 479 35.92 19.64 41.57
N ASN A 480 35.65 18.51 42.23
CA ASN A 480 34.46 17.71 41.97
C ASN A 480 33.54 17.79 43.20
N GLY A 481 32.40 18.45 43.05
CA GLY A 481 31.31 18.46 44.01
C GLY A 481 30.30 17.38 43.64
N SER A 482 30.16 16.38 44.49
CA SER A 482 29.00 15.49 44.55
C SER A 482 27.97 16.11 45.50
N LEU A 483 26.67 15.95 45.22
CA LEU A 483 25.71 15.41 46.21
C LEU A 483 24.29 15.28 45.60
N LEU A 484 23.79 14.05 45.66
CA LEU A 484 22.38 13.67 45.63
C LEU A 484 21.72 14.01 46.98
N SER A 485 20.44 14.40 46.96
CA SER A 485 19.32 13.84 47.76
C SER A 485 18.24 14.90 48.04
N GLY A 486 16.98 14.58 47.71
CA GLY A 486 15.79 15.38 48.01
C GLY A 486 14.63 15.01 47.10
#